data_AF-A0A7C1NWC3-F1
#
_entry.id   AF-A0A7C1NWC3-F1
#
_cell.length_a   1.000
_cell.length_b   1.000
_cell.length_c   1.000
_cell.angle_alpha   90.00
_cell.angle_beta   90.00
_cell.angle_gamma   90.00
#
_symmetry.space_group_name_H-M   'P 1'
#
loop_
_entity.id
_entity.type
_entity.pdbx_description
1 polymer ?
#
loop_
_entity_poly.entity_id
_entity_poly.type
_entity_poly.pdbx_seq_one_letter_code
_entity_poly.pdbx_strand_id
1 'polypeptide(L)'
;MFYQLYELNHAFMAPFRATADAMNLAWRNPLNPWSHTVVGRSFSAGFEVFERVTRRYGKPAFGLPTTRIDDESVTVEEEIVWRKPFCDLIHFKRHLPAGAEKGPRILIVAPMSGHYATLLRGTVEALLPSADLYIT
;
A
#
# COMPACT_ATOMS: atom_id res chain seq x y z
N MET A 1 9.28 -9.44 22.15
CA MET A 1 9.77 -10.81 21.87
C MET A 1 9.07 -11.47 20.68
N PHE A 2 7.73 -11.59 20.65
CA PHE A 2 7.03 -12.19 19.50
C PHE A 2 7.26 -11.48 18.15
N TYR A 3 7.31 -10.13 18.15
CA TYR A 3 7.60 -9.37 16.93
C TYR A 3 9.01 -9.66 16.37
N GLN A 4 10.01 -9.79 17.24
CA GLN A 4 11.38 -10.13 16.84
C GLN A 4 11.48 -11.55 16.28
N LEU A 5 10.75 -12.50 16.86
CA LEU A 5 10.68 -13.87 16.36
C LEU A 5 9.99 -13.92 14.98
N TYR A 6 8.95 -13.12 14.80
CA TYR A 6 8.26 -12.94 13.52
C TYR A 6 9.19 -12.32 12.48
N GLU A 7 9.92 -11.25 12.81
CA GLU A 7 10.91 -10.64 11.91
C GLU A 7 12.07 -11.60 11.58
N LEU A 8 12.51 -12.42 12.53
CA LEU A 8 13.55 -13.42 12.30
C LEU A 8 13.09 -14.49 11.30
N ASN A 9 11.85 -14.98 11.42
CA ASN A 9 11.27 -15.92 10.45
C ASN A 9 11.20 -15.30 9.05
N HIS A 10 10.87 -14.00 8.95
CA HIS A 10 10.86 -13.29 7.68
C HIS A 10 12.26 -13.14 7.08
N ALA A 11 13.24 -12.76 7.91
CA ALA A 11 14.63 -12.64 7.50
C ALA A 11 15.18 -13.99 7.00
N PHE A 12 14.79 -15.09 7.65
CA PHE A 12 15.17 -16.44 7.24
C PHE A 12 14.62 -16.83 5.85
N MET A 13 13.44 -16.30 5.47
CA MET A 13 12.83 -16.57 4.16
C MET A 13 13.43 -15.74 3.01
N ALA A 14 14.16 -14.66 3.30
CA ALA A 14 14.76 -13.78 2.30
C ALA A 14 15.67 -14.49 1.27
N PRO A 15 16.63 -15.37 1.64
CA PRO A 15 17.46 -16.08 0.66
C PRO A 15 16.67 -17.05 -0.24
N PHE A 16 15.67 -17.73 0.32
CA PHE A 16 14.80 -18.63 -0.45
C PHE A 16 14.00 -17.87 -1.50
N ARG A 17 13.55 -16.66 -1.17
CA ARG A 17 12.88 -15.76 -2.12
C ARG A 17 13.77 -15.30 -3.25
N ALA A 18 14.97 -14.82 -2.93
CA ALA A 18 15.94 -14.42 -3.95
C ALA A 18 16.25 -15.58 -4.92
N THR A 19 16.27 -16.81 -4.40
CA THR A 19 16.46 -18.02 -5.20
C THR A 19 15.23 -18.30 -6.08
N ALA A 20 14.01 -18.18 -5.54
CA ALA A 20 12.78 -18.33 -6.31
C ALA A 20 12.64 -17.28 -7.43
N ASP A 21 13.00 -16.03 -7.18
CA ASP A 21 13.04 -14.96 -8.20
C ASP A 21 14.03 -15.28 -9.32
N ALA A 22 15.25 -15.71 -8.97
CA ALA A 22 16.28 -16.09 -9.94
C ALA A 22 15.84 -17.30 -10.78
N MET A 23 15.22 -18.30 -10.14
CA MET A 23 14.67 -19.46 -10.84
C MET A 23 13.52 -19.04 -11.77
N ASN A 24 12.59 -18.20 -11.30
CA ASN A 24 11.51 -17.70 -12.14
C ASN A 24 12.05 -17.00 -13.40
N LEU A 25 13.10 -16.18 -13.27
CA LEU A 25 13.76 -15.54 -14.40
C LEU A 25 14.38 -16.56 -15.38
N ALA A 26 15.05 -17.60 -14.86
CA ALA A 26 15.66 -18.65 -15.69
C ALA A 26 14.61 -19.51 -16.43
N TRP A 27 13.48 -19.80 -15.79
CA TRP A 27 12.39 -20.59 -16.38
C TRP A 27 11.52 -19.80 -17.36
N ARG A 28 11.44 -18.47 -17.21
CA ARG A 28 10.75 -17.56 -18.15
C ARG A 28 11.63 -17.10 -19.31
N ASN A 29 12.94 -17.35 -19.27
CA ASN A 29 13.85 -16.94 -20.33
C ASN A 29 13.47 -17.59 -21.67
N PRO A 30 13.21 -16.83 -22.75
CA PRO A 30 12.87 -17.38 -24.07
C PRO A 30 13.95 -18.29 -24.66
N LEU A 31 15.21 -18.12 -24.24
CA LEU A 31 16.34 -18.97 -24.64
C LEU A 31 16.32 -20.34 -23.93
N ASN A 32 15.49 -20.52 -22.90
CA ASN A 32 15.25 -21.80 -22.27
C ASN A 32 14.26 -22.60 -23.14
N PRO A 33 14.64 -23.76 -23.72
CA PRO A 33 13.79 -24.57 -24.58
C PRO A 33 12.49 -25.04 -23.90
N TRP A 34 12.46 -25.07 -22.57
CA TRP A 34 11.32 -25.54 -21.79
C TRP A 34 10.38 -24.42 -21.36
N SER A 35 10.74 -23.15 -21.55
CA SER A 35 9.96 -21.97 -21.11
C SER A 35 8.52 -21.95 -21.65
N HIS A 36 8.32 -22.39 -22.89
CA HIS A 36 7.01 -22.44 -23.55
C HIS A 36 6.28 -23.77 -23.39
N THR A 37 6.85 -24.73 -22.66
CA THR A 37 6.19 -26.01 -22.36
C THR A 37 5.22 -25.87 -21.19
N VAL A 38 4.27 -26.79 -21.06
CA VAL A 38 3.35 -26.83 -19.91
C VAL A 38 4.15 -26.95 -18.61
N VAL A 39 5.18 -27.80 -18.59
CA VAL A 39 6.04 -28.03 -17.43
C VAL A 39 6.82 -26.76 -17.04
N GLY A 40 7.47 -26.09 -18.00
CA GLY A 40 8.22 -24.86 -17.70
C GLY A 40 7.33 -23.71 -17.22
N ARG A 41 6.12 -23.56 -17.79
CA ARG A 41 5.13 -22.61 -17.28
C ARG A 41 4.66 -22.94 -15.87
N SER A 42 4.42 -24.22 -15.56
CA SER A 42 4.02 -24.66 -14.21
C SER A 42 5.10 -24.37 -13.16
N PHE A 43 6.38 -24.64 -13.47
CA PHE A 43 7.47 -24.32 -12.56
C PHE A 43 7.63 -22.81 -12.35
N SER A 44 7.60 -22.02 -13.43
CA SER A 44 7.63 -20.55 -13.34
C SER A 44 6.49 -20.00 -12.46
N ALA A 45 5.25 -20.48 -12.68
CA ALA A 45 4.12 -20.08 -11.86
C ALA A 45 4.29 -20.49 -10.39
N GLY A 46 4.85 -21.67 -10.12
CA GLY A 46 5.16 -22.13 -8.77
C GLY A 46 6.16 -21.22 -8.05
N PHE A 47 7.25 -20.83 -8.73
CA PHE A 47 8.23 -19.89 -8.18
C PHE A 47 7.63 -18.50 -7.96
N GLU A 48 6.78 -18.02 -8.88
CA GLU A 48 6.08 -16.74 -8.73
C GLU A 48 5.11 -16.74 -7.53
N VAL A 49 4.33 -17.80 -7.34
CA VAL A 49 3.43 -17.91 -6.18
C VAL A 49 4.23 -17.96 -4.89
N PHE A 50 5.32 -18.75 -4.84
CA PHE A 50 6.18 -18.83 -3.66
C PHE A 50 6.75 -17.47 -3.29
N GLU A 51 7.24 -16.73 -4.28
CA GLU A 51 7.76 -15.38 -4.09
C GLU A 51 6.71 -14.42 -3.55
N ARG A 52 5.51 -14.40 -4.16
CA ARG A 52 4.42 -13.50 -3.77
C ARG A 52 3.90 -13.78 -2.36
N VAL A 53 3.79 -15.06 -1.97
CA VAL A 53 3.29 -15.48 -0.65
C VAL A 53 4.28 -15.12 0.46
N THR A 54 5.57 -15.17 0.15
CA THR A 54 6.63 -14.84 1.12
C THR A 54 7.05 -13.37 1.03
N ARG A 55 6.48 -12.60 0.08
CA ARG A 55 6.76 -11.17 -0.08
C ARG A 55 6.17 -10.34 1.03
N ARG A 56 7.03 -9.51 1.63
CA ARG A 56 6.59 -8.42 2.50
C ARG A 56 6.10 -7.27 1.62
N TYR A 57 4.84 -6.92 1.77
CA TYR A 57 4.30 -5.66 1.26
C TYR A 57 4.30 -4.65 2.40
N GLY A 58 5.00 -3.54 2.21
CA GLY A 58 4.92 -2.41 3.15
C GLY A 58 3.55 -1.74 3.09
N LYS A 59 3.27 -0.88 4.06
CA LYS A 59 2.11 0.03 4.00
C LYS A 59 2.24 0.91 2.76
N PRO A 60 1.30 0.85 1.80
CA PRO A 60 1.26 1.82 0.71
C PRO A 60 1.06 3.23 1.27
N ALA A 61 1.57 4.26 0.59
CA ALA A 61 1.23 5.64 0.92
C ALA A 61 -0.16 6.00 0.35
N PHE A 62 -0.85 6.98 0.96
CA PHE A 62 -2.00 7.59 0.27
C PHE A 62 -1.50 8.37 -0.95
N GLY A 63 -0.43 9.14 -0.80
CA GLY A 63 0.24 9.78 -1.94
C GLY A 63 -0.69 10.75 -2.68
N LEU A 64 -1.41 11.58 -1.91
CA LEU A 64 -2.34 12.58 -2.40
C LEU A 64 -1.76 13.97 -2.08
N PRO A 65 -0.74 14.46 -2.81
CA PRO A 65 -0.06 15.71 -2.49
C PRO A 65 -0.90 16.96 -2.82
N THR A 66 -1.89 16.81 -3.68
CA THR A 66 -2.76 17.89 -4.15
C THR A 66 -4.18 17.40 -4.35
N THR A 67 -5.14 18.29 -4.22
CA THR A 67 -6.54 18.06 -4.64
C THR A 67 -7.05 19.28 -5.41
N ARG A 68 -8.09 19.10 -6.23
CA ARG A 68 -8.76 20.21 -6.91
C ARG A 68 -9.98 20.62 -6.13
N ILE A 69 -10.11 21.90 -5.85
CA ILE A 69 -11.30 22.51 -5.27
C ILE A 69 -11.71 23.61 -6.23
N ASP A 70 -12.94 23.50 -6.74
CA ASP A 70 -13.40 24.29 -7.88
C ASP A 70 -12.42 24.19 -9.06
N ASP A 71 -11.80 25.31 -9.46
CA ASP A 71 -10.82 25.36 -10.55
C ASP A 71 -9.37 25.58 -10.07
N GLU A 72 -9.14 25.51 -8.76
CA GLU A 72 -7.82 25.69 -8.15
C GLU A 72 -7.25 24.37 -7.62
N SER A 73 -5.94 24.19 -7.82
CA SER A 73 -5.19 23.08 -7.23
C SER A 73 -4.62 23.52 -5.89
N VAL A 74 -5.02 22.83 -4.82
CA VAL A 74 -4.53 23.09 -3.46
C VAL A 74 -3.65 21.95 -2.97
N THR A 75 -2.64 22.27 -2.18
CA THR A 75 -1.77 21.27 -1.57
C THR A 75 -2.48 20.58 -0.40
N VAL A 76 -2.15 19.30 -0.23
CA VAL A 76 -2.68 18.44 0.83
C VAL A 76 -1.52 17.86 1.62
N GLU A 77 -1.58 17.99 2.94
CA GLU A 77 -0.61 17.44 3.88
C GLU A 77 -1.27 16.37 4.76
N GLU A 78 -0.59 15.22 4.93
CA GLU A 78 -1.02 14.15 5.83
C GLU A 78 -0.50 14.47 7.25
N GLU A 79 -1.39 14.83 8.18
CA GLU A 79 -1.05 15.15 9.57
C GLU A 79 -1.55 14.05 10.52
N ILE A 80 -0.67 13.48 11.35
CA ILE A 80 -1.10 12.53 12.40
C ILE A 80 -1.56 13.35 13.60
N VAL A 81 -2.88 13.51 13.75
CA VAL A 81 -3.48 14.28 14.84
C VAL A 81 -3.66 13.46 16.12
N TRP A 82 -3.66 12.13 16.02
CA TRP A 82 -3.65 11.25 17.19
C TRP A 82 -2.96 9.92 16.88
N ARG A 83 -2.15 9.42 17.81
CA ARG A 83 -1.46 8.13 17.72
C ARG A 83 -1.84 7.22 18.88
N LYS A 84 -2.18 5.97 18.55
CA LYS A 84 -2.36 4.86 19.49
C LYS A 84 -1.54 3.64 19.05
N PRO A 85 -1.28 2.67 19.95
CA PRO A 85 -0.49 1.48 19.60
C PRO A 85 -1.04 0.64 18.44
N PHE A 86 -2.34 0.77 18.13
CA PHE A 86 -3.04 -0.02 17.12
C PHE A 86 -3.52 0.80 15.91
N CYS A 87 -3.45 2.13 15.96
CA CYS A 87 -4.00 3.00 14.92
C CYS A 87 -3.45 4.44 15.03
N ASP A 88 -3.26 5.08 13.89
CA ASP A 88 -3.00 6.51 13.77
C ASP A 88 -4.24 7.18 13.16
N LEU A 89 -4.73 8.26 13.78
CA LEU A 89 -5.73 9.15 13.20
C LEU A 89 -5.00 10.15 12.30
N ILE A 90 -5.20 10.03 11.00
CA ILE A 90 -4.58 10.87 9.98
C ILE A 90 -5.61 11.90 9.51
N HIS A 91 -5.23 13.17 9.52
CA HIS A 91 -5.97 14.30 8.97
C HIS A 91 -5.35 14.70 7.63
N PHE A 92 -6.19 14.90 6.61
CA PHE A 92 -5.74 15.43 5.33
C PHE A 92 -5.98 16.94 5.29
N LYS A 93 -4.94 17.68 5.68
CA LYS A 93 -4.97 19.13 5.79
C LYS A 93 -4.81 19.76 4.41
N ARG A 94 -5.83 20.47 3.97
CA ARG A 94 -5.82 21.23 2.71
C ARG A 94 -5.36 22.66 2.97
N HIS A 95 -4.42 23.16 2.17
CA HIS A 95 -3.96 24.55 2.26
C HIS A 95 -4.88 25.46 1.45
N LEU A 96 -6.01 25.81 2.06
CA LEU A 96 -7.00 26.69 1.46
C LEU A 96 -6.64 28.17 1.67
N PRO A 97 -7.03 29.07 0.75
CA PRO A 97 -6.91 30.51 0.95
C PRO A 97 -7.73 30.99 2.16
N ALA A 98 -7.33 32.13 2.74
CA ALA A 98 -7.97 32.68 3.94
C ALA A 98 -9.45 33.01 3.66
N GLY A 99 -10.35 32.41 4.45
CA GLY A 99 -11.80 32.58 4.31
C GLY A 99 -12.52 31.50 3.50
N ALA A 100 -11.79 30.56 2.89
CA ALA A 100 -12.39 29.42 2.19
C ALA A 100 -13.09 28.45 3.15
N GLU A 101 -14.24 27.92 2.73
CA GLU A 101 -15.00 26.95 3.52
C GLU A 101 -14.30 25.58 3.52
N LYS A 102 -14.13 24.99 4.71
CA LYS A 102 -13.52 23.66 4.85
C LYS A 102 -14.50 22.52 4.53
N GLY A 103 -15.78 22.81 4.36
CA GLY A 103 -16.82 21.79 4.23
C GLY A 103 -17.03 20.98 5.51
N PRO A 104 -17.87 19.93 5.46
CA PRO A 104 -18.15 19.07 6.60
C PRO A 104 -16.90 18.28 7.02
N ARG A 105 -16.79 18.02 8.32
CA ARG A 105 -15.78 17.11 8.86
C ARG A 105 -16.26 15.68 8.72
N ILE A 106 -15.45 14.81 8.11
CA ILE A 106 -15.76 13.41 7.90
C ILE A 106 -14.67 12.54 8.52
N LEU A 107 -15.07 11.57 9.33
CA LEU A 107 -14.21 10.52 9.85
C LEU A 107 -14.48 9.22 9.09
N ILE A 108 -13.45 8.72 8.42
CA ILE A 108 -13.47 7.42 7.74
C ILE A 108 -12.85 6.40 8.69
N VAL A 109 -13.62 5.37 9.04
CA VAL A 109 -13.11 4.26 9.84
C VAL A 109 -12.76 3.13 8.90
N ALA A 110 -11.46 2.86 8.68
CA ALA A 110 -11.06 1.80 7.79
C ALA A 110 -11.39 0.42 8.39
N PRO A 111 -11.89 -0.53 7.59
CA PRO A 111 -12.21 -1.87 8.07
C PRO A 111 -10.93 -2.59 8.51
N MET A 112 -10.93 -3.15 9.72
CA MET A 112 -9.78 -3.83 10.34
C MET A 112 -9.42 -5.20 9.72
N SER A 113 -9.73 -5.47 8.46
CA SER A 113 -9.54 -6.78 7.81
C SER A 113 -8.07 -7.12 7.49
N GLY A 114 -7.12 -6.66 8.30
CA GLY A 114 -5.69 -6.84 8.10
C GLY A 114 -5.09 -5.99 6.97
N HIS A 115 -5.89 -5.08 6.38
CA HIS A 115 -5.46 -4.19 5.32
C HIS A 115 -5.18 -2.79 5.86
N TYR A 116 -4.25 -2.10 5.20
CA TYR A 116 -3.95 -0.71 5.52
C TYR A 116 -5.12 0.20 5.13
N ALA A 117 -5.38 1.25 5.92
CA ALA A 117 -6.36 2.30 5.61
C ALA A 117 -6.17 2.92 4.22
N THR A 118 -4.96 2.79 3.65
CA THR A 118 -4.61 3.21 2.30
C THR A 118 -5.34 2.46 1.19
N LEU A 119 -6.04 1.36 1.48
CA LEU A 119 -7.00 0.79 0.52
C LEU A 119 -8.15 1.75 0.19
N LEU A 120 -8.52 2.60 1.15
CA LEU A 120 -9.51 3.65 0.95
C LEU A 120 -8.90 4.90 0.31
N ARG A 121 -7.70 4.82 -0.28
CA ARG A 121 -7.06 5.94 -0.99
C ARG A 121 -8.02 6.55 -2.02
N GLY A 122 -8.69 5.74 -2.83
CA GLY A 122 -9.65 6.25 -3.82
C GLY A 122 -10.86 6.96 -3.18
N THR A 123 -11.29 6.49 -2.01
CA THR A 123 -12.37 7.15 -1.24
C THR A 123 -11.90 8.48 -0.65
N VAL A 124 -10.69 8.53 -0.10
CA VAL A 124 -10.08 9.78 0.38
C VAL A 124 -9.92 10.77 -0.78
N GLU A 125 -9.34 10.33 -1.90
CA GLU A 125 -9.15 11.14 -3.11
C GLU A 125 -10.47 11.76 -3.61
N ALA A 126 -11.55 10.99 -3.63
CA ALA A 126 -12.87 11.46 -4.07
C ALA A 126 -13.51 12.46 -3.11
N LEU A 127 -13.24 12.37 -1.80
CA LEU A 127 -13.85 13.23 -0.78
C LEU A 127 -13.01 14.47 -0.43
N LEU A 128 -11.71 14.47 -0.75
CA LEU A 128 -10.80 15.58 -0.48
C LEU A 128 -11.30 16.94 -1.02
N PRO A 129 -11.94 17.04 -2.20
CA PRO A 129 -12.45 18.31 -2.69
C PRO A 129 -13.52 18.93 -1.78
N SER A 130 -14.39 18.11 -1.19
CA SER A 130 -15.64 18.57 -0.58
C SER A 130 -15.66 18.52 0.95
N ALA A 131 -14.71 17.87 1.61
CA ALA A 131 -14.75 17.64 3.05
C ALA A 131 -13.39 17.78 3.76
N ASP A 132 -13.43 18.06 5.06
CA ASP A 132 -12.28 18.01 5.96
C ASP A 132 -12.13 16.58 6.51
N LEU A 133 -11.13 15.85 5.99
CA LEU A 133 -11.08 14.39 6.10
C LEU A 133 -10.14 13.88 7.18
N TYR A 134 -10.64 12.94 7.97
CA TYR A 134 -9.88 12.15 8.93
C TYR A 134 -10.04 10.67 8.61
N ILE A 135 -8.98 9.88 8.77
CA ILE A 135 -9.02 8.42 8.60
C ILE A 135 -8.26 7.72 9.73
N THR A 136 -8.79 6.59 10.19
CA THR A 136 -8.18 5.67 11.16
C THR A 136 -7.85 4.32 10.52
#